data_AF-A0A833LUC7-F1
#
_entry.id   AF-A0A833LUC7-F1
#
_cell.length_a   1.000
_cell.length_b   1.000
_cell.length_c   1.000
_cell.angle_alpha   90.00
_cell.angle_beta   90.00
_cell.angle_gamma   90.00
#
_symmetry.space_group_name_H-M   'P 1'
#
loop_
_entity.id
_entity.type
_entity.pdbx_description
1 polymer ?
#
loop_
_entity_poly.entity_id
_entity_poly.type
_entity_poly.pdbx_seq_one_letter_code
_entity_poly.pdbx_strand_id
1 'polypeptide(L)' 'RMADYFDRVADAFALPRPPRLTRRAAAEVLSPLQMSFMRESRRIANRRLTNELKLRLAYPTVDAGIAEAVSRRNACLS' A
#
# COMPACT_ATOMS: atom_id res chain seq x y z
N ARG A 1 -8.55 -4.41 -3.84
CA ARG A 1 -7.48 -3.40 -3.95
C ARG A 1 -6.59 -3.34 -2.73
N MET A 2 -7.10 -3.16 -1.51
CA MET A 2 -6.20 -3.13 -0.33
C MET A 2 -5.49 -4.48 -0.10
N ALA A 3 -6.20 -5.61 -0.19
CA ALA A 3 -5.57 -6.92 -0.08
C ALA A 3 -4.49 -7.15 -1.16
N ASP A 4 -4.73 -6.67 -2.39
CA ASP A 4 -3.77 -6.79 -3.50
C ASP A 4 -2.49 -5.99 -3.23
N TYR A 5 -2.59 -4.86 -2.52
CA TYR A 5 -1.41 -4.10 -2.07
C TYR A 5 -0.60 -4.90 -1.07
N PHE A 6 -1.23 -5.50 -0.06
CA PHE A 6 -0.52 -6.30 0.95
C PHE A 6 0.12 -7.56 0.36
N ASP A 7 -0.53 -8.23 -0.59
CA ASP A 7 0.07 -9.37 -1.30
C ASP A 7 1.33 -8.95 -2.06
N ARG A 8 1.30 -7.81 -2.79
CA ARG A 8 2.48 -7.29 -3.51
C ARG A 8 3.63 -6.99 -2.58
N VAL A 9 3.36 -6.40 -1.41
CA VAL A 9 4.38 -6.14 -0.39
C VAL A 9 4.92 -7.46 0.17
N ALA A 10 4.06 -8.42 0.50
CA ALA A 10 4.48 -9.71 1.02
C ALA A 10 5.39 -10.45 0.02
N ASP A 11 4.99 -10.50 -1.25
CA ASP A 11 5.76 -11.12 -2.32
C ASP A 11 7.12 -10.45 -2.51
N ALA A 12 7.15 -9.11 -2.58
CA ALA A 12 8.39 -8.36 -2.80
C ALA A 12 9.39 -8.46 -1.63
N PHE A 13 8.89 -8.60 -0.40
CA PHE A 13 9.70 -8.73 0.80
C PHE A 13 9.93 -10.18 1.23
N ALA A 14 9.45 -11.17 0.47
CA ALA A 14 9.50 -12.60 0.79
C ALA A 14 8.88 -12.94 2.16
N LEU A 15 7.76 -12.30 2.48
CA LEU A 15 6.97 -12.53 3.68
C LEU A 15 5.77 -13.44 3.37
N PRO A 16 5.23 -14.18 4.36
CA PRO A 16 4.00 -14.91 4.17
C PRO A 16 2.85 -13.95 3.83
N ARG A 17 2.03 -14.32 2.84
CA ARG A 17 0.84 -13.53 2.47
C ARG A 17 -0.15 -13.50 3.64
N PRO A 18 -0.80 -12.36 3.90
CA PRO A 18 -1.77 -12.25 4.98
C PRO A 18 -3.02 -13.11 4.70
N PRO A 19 -3.69 -13.62 5.76
CA PRO A 19 -4.90 -14.43 5.60
C PRO A 19 -6.03 -13.62 4.97
N ARG A 20 -6.86 -14.28 4.15
CA ARG A 20 -8.04 -13.66 3.55
C ARG A 20 -9.21 -13.69 4.53
N LEU A 21 -9.62 -12.51 4.96
CA LEU A 21 -10.74 -12.33 5.89
C LEU A 21 -11.97 -11.80 5.17
N THR A 22 -13.15 -12.27 5.58
CA THR A 22 -14.41 -11.63 5.22
C THR A 22 -14.52 -10.28 5.91
N ARG A 23 -15.37 -9.37 5.42
CA ARG A 23 -15.58 -8.08 6.09
C ARG A 23 -16.05 -8.22 7.54
N ARG A 24 -16.88 -9.23 7.82
CA ARG A 24 -17.37 -9.52 9.17
C ARG A 24 -16.23 -9.98 10.07
N ALA A 25 -15.44 -10.96 9.62
CA ALA A 25 -14.30 -11.45 10.37
C ALA A 25 -13.23 -10.36 10.60
N ALA A 26 -13.02 -9.49 9.61
CA ALA A 26 -12.09 -8.36 9.75
C ALA A 26 -12.53 -7.39 10.86
N ALA A 27 -13.84 -7.16 11.04
CA ALA A 27 -14.36 -6.29 12.10
C ALA A 27 -14.14 -6.85 13.52
N GLU A 28 -13.95 -8.17 13.65
CA GLU A 28 -13.70 -8.83 14.93
C GLU A 28 -12.20 -8.80 15.31
N VAL A 29 -11.31 -8.73 14.32
CA VAL A 29 -9.85 -8.87 14.53
C VAL A 29 -9.11 -7.53 14.40
N LEU A 30 -9.61 -6.60 13.58
CA LEU A 30 -9.01 -5.29 13.38
C LEU A 30 -9.53 -4.28 14.40
N SER A 31 -8.66 -3.36 14.83
CA SER A 31 -9.08 -2.27 15.72
C SER A 31 -10.12 -1.38 15.04
N PRO A 32 -10.96 -0.65 15.82
CA PRO A 32 -11.94 0.27 15.26
C PRO A 32 -11.34 1.30 14.28
N LEU A 33 -10.14 1.81 14.58
CA LEU A 33 -9.43 2.75 13.72
C LEU A 33 -9.01 2.11 12.39
N GLN A 34 -8.44 0.91 12.45
CA GLN A 34 -8.08 0.14 11.24
C GLN A 34 -9.33 -0.14 10.40
N MET A 35 -10.45 -0.50 11.04
CA MET A 35 -11.71 -0.73 10.34
C MET A 35 -12.27 0.53 9.68
N SER A 36 -12.17 1.71 10.31
CA SER A 36 -12.57 2.98 9.67
C SER A 36 -11.80 3.20 8.38
N PHE A 37 -10.47 3.09 8.44
CA PHE A 37 -9.61 3.24 7.27
C PHE A 37 -9.95 2.23 6.15
N MET A 38 -10.16 0.96 6.51
CA MET A 38 -10.52 -0.08 5.54
C MET A 38 -11.88 0.17 4.87
N ARG A 39 -12.82 0.84 5.57
CA ARG A 39 -14.15 1.19 5.04
C ARG A 39 -14.14 2.44 4.15
N GLU A 40 -13.19 3.34 4.35
CA GLU A 40 -13.11 4.64 3.66
C GLU A 40 -12.25 4.64 2.39
N SER A 41 -11.82 3.46 1.92
CA SER A 41 -10.98 3.33 0.74
C SER A 41 -11.64 3.90 -0.53
N ARG A 42 -11.08 5.00 -1.06
CA ARG A 42 -11.51 5.65 -2.31
C ARG A 42 -10.35 5.89 -3.27
N ARG A 43 -10.65 6.18 -4.54
CA ARG A 43 -9.64 6.60 -5.53
C ARG A 43 -9.64 8.12 -5.63
N ILE A 44 -8.46 8.72 -5.57
CA ILE A 44 -8.26 10.17 -5.69
C ILE A 44 -7.46 10.42 -6.95
N ALA A 45 -7.94 11.32 -7.81
CA ALA A 45 -7.22 11.72 -9.01
C ALA A 45 -6.08 12.69 -8.66
N ASN A 46 -4.93 12.53 -9.31
CA ASN A 46 -3.73 13.35 -9.10
C ASN A 46 -3.54 14.44 -10.17
N ARG A 47 -4.58 14.75 -10.96
CA ARG A 47 -4.51 15.65 -12.13
C ARG A 47 -3.87 17.01 -11.81
N ARG A 48 -4.19 17.60 -10.67
CA ARG A 48 -3.63 18.91 -10.28
C ARG A 48 -2.12 18.83 -10.04
N LEU A 49 -1.67 17.76 -9.37
CA LEU A 49 -0.24 17.52 -9.12
C LEU A 49 0.54 17.41 -10.45
N THR A 50 0.01 16.66 -11.42
CA THR A 50 0.70 16.41 -12.68
C THR A 50 0.55 17.54 -13.69
N ASN A 51 -0.63 18.18 -13.77
CA ASN A 51 -0.96 19.10 -14.85
C ASN A 51 -0.78 20.57 -14.49
N GLU A 52 -1.05 20.94 -13.23
CA GLU A 52 -0.88 22.33 -12.76
C GLU A 52 0.53 22.49 -12.18
N LEU A 53 0.90 21.64 -11.23
CA LEU A 53 2.18 21.74 -10.53
C LEU A 53 3.35 21.08 -11.29
N LYS A 54 3.06 20.39 -12.40
CA LYS A 54 4.05 19.72 -13.26
C LYS A 54 4.98 18.76 -12.51
N LEU A 55 4.51 18.16 -11.42
CA LEU A 55 5.29 17.24 -10.61
C LEU A 55 5.62 15.97 -11.40
N ARG A 56 6.87 15.53 -11.29
CA ARG A 56 7.31 14.19 -11.69
C ARG A 56 7.44 13.35 -10.43
N LEU A 57 6.53 12.38 -10.27
CA LEU A 57 6.55 11.48 -9.12
C LEU A 57 7.77 10.57 -9.20
N ALA A 58 8.58 10.52 -8.14
CA ALA A 58 9.71 9.59 -8.04
C ALA A 58 9.25 8.13 -8.13
N TYR A 59 8.07 7.84 -7.56
CA TYR A 59 7.44 6.52 -7.59
C TYR A 59 6.02 6.65 -8.15
N PRO A 60 5.84 6.63 -9.48
CA PRO A 60 4.55 6.88 -10.12
C PRO A 60 3.56 5.72 -9.95
N THR A 61 4.04 4.53 -9.59
CA THR A 61 3.22 3.35 -9.33
C THR A 61 3.59 2.73 -7.98
N VAL A 62 2.66 1.97 -7.42
CA VAL A 62 2.90 1.17 -6.22
C VAL A 62 4.11 0.24 -6.41
N ASP A 63 4.19 -0.43 -7.57
CA ASP A 63 5.26 -1.40 -7.84
C ASP A 63 6.64 -0.73 -7.92
N ALA A 64 6.72 0.49 -8.49
CA ALA A 64 7.96 1.28 -8.50
C ALA A 64 8.40 1.66 -7.08
N GLY A 65 7.45 2.07 -6.21
CA GLY A 65 7.74 2.38 -4.82
C GLY A 65 8.17 1.17 -3.99
N ILE A 66 7.51 0.02 -4.19
CA ILE A 66 7.89 -1.24 -3.53
C ILE A 66 9.29 -1.68 -3.98
N ALA A 67 9.59 -1.66 -5.28
CA ALA A 67 10.90 -2.03 -5.81
C ALA A 67 12.03 -1.17 -5.21
N GLU A 68 11.82 0.15 -5.12
CA GLU A 68 12.79 1.03 -4.47
C GLU A 68 12.95 0.72 -2.99
N ALA A 69 11.85 0.50 -2.25
CA ALA A 69 11.90 0.17 -0.84
C ALA A 69 12.69 -1.12 -0.58
N VAL A 70 12.52 -2.13 -1.45
CA VAL A 70 13.31 -3.38 -1.41
C VAL A 70 14.79 -3.11 -1.70
N SER A 71 15.10 -2.30 -2.71
CA SER A 71 16.47 -1.90 -3.05
C SER A 71 17.19 -1.22 -1.88
N ARG A 72 16.49 -0.34 -1.15
CA ARG A 72 17.02 0.38 0.01
C ARG A 72 17.02 -0.42 1.31
N ARG A 73 16.51 -1.65 1.32
CA ARG A 73 16.37 -2.47 2.55
C ARG A 73 17.68 -2.62 3.33
N ASN A 74 18.82 -2.62 2.64
CA ASN A 74 20.14 -2.74 3.27
C ASN A 74 20.76 -1.40 3.69
N ALA A 75 20.19 -0.25 3.29
CA ALA A 75 20.73 1.08 3.58
C ALA A 75 20.30 1.62 4.96
N CYS A 76 19.25 1.05 5.58
CA CYS A 76 18.85 1.38 6.95
C CYS A 76 19.41 0.40 8.00
N LEU A 77 20.18 -0.61 7.56
CA LEU A 77 20.85 -1.60 8.43
C LEU A 77 22.36 -1.32 8.60
N SER A 78 22.85 -0.22 8.02
CA SER A 78 24.23 0.26 8.08
C SER A 78 24.33 1.56 8.86
#